data_AF-A0A425WC90-F1
#
_entry.id   AF-A0A425WC90-F1
#
_cell.length_a   1.000
_cell.length_b   1.000
_cell.length_c   1.000
_cell.angle_alpha   90.00
_cell.angle_beta   90.00
_cell.angle_gamma   90.00
#
_symmetry.space_group_name_H-M   'P 1'
#
loop_
_entity.id
_entity.type
_entity.pdbx_description
1 polymer ?
#
loop_
_entity_poly.entity_id
_entity_poly.type
_entity_poly.pdbx_seq_one_letter_code
_entity_poly.pdbx_strand_id
1 'polypeptide(L)'
;MQNIPEAIEVKGARVHNLKSVDVRVPLHEIVGIAGVSGSGKSSLALGVLYAEGSRRYLEALSTYTRRRLTQAARADVDEVRYVPAALALHQRPPVPGIRSTFGTMTEALNSLRLLFSRVGSYRCPNGHRVAPSMNVALEKPIVCPVCGESFYGLGAEELAFNSDGACPVCGGTGTMRVVDESTLVPDESKTIDEGAVAPWGTLMWSLMKDV
;
A
#
# COMPACT_ATOMS: atom_id res chain seq x y z
N MET A 1 -40.36 -16.55 10.10
CA MET A 1 -38.96 -16.26 10.49
C MET A 1 -38.07 -17.18 9.69
N GLN A 2 -37.16 -16.65 8.87
CA GLN A 2 -36.15 -17.49 8.24
C GLN A 2 -35.17 -17.94 9.33
N ASN A 3 -34.96 -19.25 9.47
CA ASN A 3 -33.96 -19.79 10.38
C ASN A 3 -32.58 -19.33 9.91
N ILE A 4 -32.00 -18.37 10.63
CA ILE A 4 -30.62 -17.94 10.41
C ILE A 4 -29.72 -19.11 10.82
N PRO A 5 -28.77 -19.54 9.98
CA PRO A 5 -27.88 -20.62 10.34
C PRO A 5 -27.03 -20.24 11.56
N GLU A 6 -26.95 -21.16 12.53
CA GLU A 6 -26.22 -20.92 13.79
C GLU A 6 -24.72 -21.25 13.67
N ALA A 7 -24.30 -21.99 12.65
CA ALA A 7 -22.91 -22.40 12.46
C ALA A 7 -22.53 -22.57 10.99
N ILE A 8 -21.25 -22.35 10.69
CA ILE A 8 -20.60 -22.82 9.46
C ILE A 8 -20.40 -24.33 9.60
N GLU A 9 -20.80 -25.08 8.58
CA GLU A 9 -20.64 -26.54 8.57
C GLU A 9 -19.59 -26.92 7.53
N VAL A 10 -18.53 -27.58 7.97
CA VAL A 10 -17.46 -28.11 7.13
C VAL A 10 -17.48 -29.62 7.21
N LYS A 11 -17.45 -30.30 6.07
CA LYS A 11 -17.40 -31.76 5.97
C LYS A 11 -16.23 -32.22 5.11
N GLY A 12 -15.48 -33.20 5.60
CA GLY A 12 -14.42 -33.87 4.88
C GLY A 12 -13.27 -32.96 4.46
N ALA A 13 -12.88 -32.01 5.30
CA ALA A 13 -11.76 -31.12 4.98
C ALA A 13 -10.41 -31.88 4.96
N ARG A 14 -9.68 -31.76 3.85
CA ARG A 14 -8.41 -32.47 3.55
C ARG A 14 -7.27 -31.54 3.16
N VAL A 15 -7.44 -30.23 3.30
CA VAL A 15 -6.39 -29.26 2.97
C VAL A 15 -5.11 -29.51 3.78
N HIS A 16 -4.00 -29.72 3.07
CA HIS A 16 -2.67 -30.03 3.60
C HIS A 16 -2.63 -31.26 4.53
N ASN A 17 -2.64 -31.04 5.84
CA ASN A 17 -2.46 -32.06 6.87
C ASN A 17 -3.79 -32.46 7.54
N LEU A 18 -4.92 -31.92 7.09
CA LEU A 18 -6.25 -32.28 7.59
C LEU A 18 -6.62 -33.69 7.10
N LYS A 19 -7.17 -34.50 8.00
CA LYS A 19 -7.51 -35.90 7.76
C LYS A 19 -9.02 -36.09 7.66
N SER A 20 -9.64 -35.51 6.63
CA SER A 20 -11.11 -35.53 6.42
C SER A 20 -11.88 -35.07 7.65
N VAL A 21 -11.59 -33.85 8.10
CA VAL A 21 -12.15 -33.30 9.34
C VAL A 21 -13.53 -32.72 9.08
N ASP A 22 -14.49 -33.08 9.93
CA ASP A 22 -15.81 -32.46 10.03
C ASP A 22 -15.81 -31.48 11.21
N VAL A 23 -16.25 -30.23 10.98
CA VAL A 23 -16.32 -29.23 12.05
C VAL A 23 -17.51 -28.29 11.87
N ARG A 24 -18.10 -27.91 13.00
CA ARG A 24 -19.11 -26.85 13.07
C ARG A 24 -18.50 -25.66 13.80
N VAL A 25 -18.45 -24.51 13.13
CA VAL A 25 -17.91 -23.26 13.67
C VAL A 25 -19.08 -22.32 13.96
N PRO A 26 -19.34 -21.95 15.22
CA PRO A 26 -20.44 -21.04 15.57
C PRO A 26 -20.37 -19.73 14.79
N LEU A 27 -21.51 -19.29 14.27
CA LEU A 27 -21.67 -17.97 13.66
C LEU A 27 -22.00 -16.94 14.74
N HIS A 28 -21.71 -15.66 14.47
CA HIS A 28 -22.00 -14.54 15.38
C HIS A 28 -21.21 -14.54 16.70
N GLU A 29 -20.15 -15.35 16.78
CA GLU A 29 -19.28 -15.46 17.95
C GLU A 29 -17.81 -15.25 17.58
N ILE A 30 -16.99 -14.92 18.58
CA ILE A 30 -15.54 -14.91 18.44
C ILE A 30 -15.03 -16.32 18.68
N VAL A 31 -14.57 -16.99 17.62
CA VAL A 31 -14.07 -18.37 17.69
C VAL A 31 -12.55 -18.40 17.63
N GLY A 32 -11.92 -19.06 18.61
CA GLY A 32 -10.50 -19.37 18.61
C GLY A 32 -10.21 -20.79 18.13
N ILE A 33 -9.30 -20.97 17.17
CA ILE A 33 -8.80 -22.29 16.74
C ILE A 33 -7.41 -22.50 17.35
N ALA A 34 -7.31 -23.40 18.33
CA ALA A 34 -6.09 -23.67 19.09
C ALA A 34 -5.54 -25.09 18.87
N GLY A 35 -4.28 -25.31 19.25
CA GLY A 35 -3.58 -26.58 19.07
C GLY A 35 -2.08 -26.43 18.77
N VAL A 36 -1.32 -27.53 18.88
CA VAL A 36 0.15 -27.56 18.66
C VAL A 36 0.55 -27.17 17.24
N SER A 37 1.80 -26.72 17.05
CA SER A 37 2.31 -26.42 15.70
C SER A 37 2.14 -27.64 14.77
N GLY A 38 1.71 -27.41 13.53
CA GLY A 38 1.45 -28.48 12.58
C GLY A 38 0.16 -29.30 12.84
N SER A 39 -0.73 -28.89 13.76
CA SER A 39 -2.01 -29.58 13.99
C SER A 39 -3.08 -29.31 12.92
N GLY A 40 -2.84 -28.39 11.99
CA GLY A 40 -3.79 -28.04 10.91
C GLY A 40 -4.69 -26.83 11.18
N LYS A 41 -4.41 -26.04 12.22
CA LYS A 41 -5.17 -24.79 12.51
C LYS A 41 -5.24 -23.85 11.31
N SER A 42 -4.07 -23.52 10.73
CA SER A 42 -4.00 -22.63 9.57
C SER A 42 -4.60 -23.27 8.32
N SER A 43 -4.48 -24.60 8.18
CA SER A 43 -5.12 -25.36 7.11
C SER A 43 -6.64 -25.24 7.19
N LEU A 44 -7.23 -25.34 8.37
CA LEU A 44 -8.66 -25.16 8.58
C LEU A 44 -9.09 -23.68 8.42
N ALA A 45 -8.41 -22.77 9.11
CA ALA A 45 -8.77 -21.35 9.14
C ALA A 45 -8.57 -20.65 7.78
N LEU A 46 -7.35 -20.73 7.24
CA LEU A 46 -6.97 -20.04 6.01
C LEU A 46 -7.22 -20.92 4.77
N GLY A 47 -6.90 -22.21 4.87
CA GLY A 47 -6.97 -23.13 3.74
C GLY A 47 -8.38 -23.61 3.38
N VAL A 48 -9.31 -23.66 4.35
CA VAL A 48 -10.71 -24.09 4.13
C VAL A 48 -11.66 -22.90 4.30
N LEU A 49 -11.79 -22.37 5.52
CA LEU A 49 -12.81 -21.36 5.83
C LEU A 49 -12.62 -20.07 5.04
N TYR A 50 -11.43 -19.48 5.07
CA TYR A 50 -11.13 -18.27 4.29
C TYR A 50 -11.16 -18.53 2.79
N ALA A 51 -10.56 -19.63 2.32
CA ALA A 51 -10.55 -19.94 0.89
C ALA A 51 -11.97 -20.03 0.30
N GLU A 52 -12.86 -20.78 0.96
CA GLU A 52 -14.25 -20.91 0.52
C GLU A 52 -15.07 -19.63 0.72
N GLY A 53 -14.87 -18.90 1.82
CA GLY A 53 -15.54 -17.62 2.05
C GLY A 53 -15.12 -16.54 1.05
N SER A 54 -13.82 -16.47 0.72
CA SER A 54 -13.27 -15.56 -0.29
C SER A 54 -13.79 -15.93 -1.69
N ARG A 55 -13.82 -17.22 -2.03
CA ARG A 55 -14.39 -17.69 -3.29
C ARG A 55 -15.86 -17.27 -3.44
N ARG A 56 -16.69 -17.43 -2.41
CA ARG A 56 -18.09 -16.99 -2.44
C ARG A 56 -18.23 -15.49 -2.66
N TYR A 57 -17.39 -14.69 -2.02
CA TYR A 57 -17.36 -13.25 -2.24
C TYR A 57 -17.03 -12.91 -3.70
N LEU A 58 -15.99 -13.54 -4.27
CA LEU A 58 -15.62 -13.35 -5.67
C LEU A 58 -16.72 -13.81 -6.63
N GLU A 59 -17.42 -14.90 -6.30
CA GLU A 59 -18.57 -15.40 -7.07
C GLU A 59 -19.77 -14.45 -7.07
N ALA A 60 -19.91 -13.56 -6.09
CA ALA A 60 -20.95 -12.52 -6.12
C ALA A 60 -20.61 -11.35 -7.07
N LEU A 61 -19.35 -11.22 -7.51
CA LEU A 61 -18.92 -10.12 -8.38
C LEU A 61 -19.35 -10.33 -9.84
N SER A 62 -19.34 -9.23 -10.62
CA SER A 62 -19.66 -9.28 -12.05
C SER A 62 -18.73 -10.23 -12.83
N THR A 63 -19.22 -10.78 -13.95
CA THR A 63 -18.43 -11.67 -14.83
C THR A 63 -17.11 -11.04 -15.29
N TYR A 64 -17.13 -9.73 -15.58
CA TYR A 64 -15.94 -8.97 -15.96
C TYR A 64 -14.92 -8.89 -14.83
N THR A 65 -15.36 -8.55 -13.61
CA THR A 65 -14.51 -8.44 -12.43
C THR A 65 -13.89 -9.80 -12.07
N ARG A 66 -14.66 -10.89 -12.16
CA ARG A 66 -14.19 -12.26 -11.89
C ARG A 66 -13.09 -12.73 -12.84
N ARG A 67 -13.06 -12.25 -14.09
CA ARG A 67 -12.00 -12.62 -15.06
C ARG A 67 -10.65 -11.95 -14.77
N ARG A 68 -10.64 -10.81 -14.08
CA ARG A 68 -9.42 -10.04 -13.77
C ARG A 68 -8.78 -10.42 -12.45
N LEU A 69 -9.54 -11.04 -11.55
CA LEU A 69 -9.04 -11.47 -10.25
C LEU A 69 -8.57 -12.92 -10.35
N THR A 70 -7.42 -13.21 -9.77
CA THR A 70 -6.90 -14.59 -9.66
C THR A 70 -8.00 -15.45 -9.05
N GLN A 71 -8.39 -16.51 -9.76
CA GLN A 71 -9.39 -17.45 -9.25
C GLN A 71 -8.89 -18.01 -7.91
N ALA A 72 -9.69 -17.83 -6.85
CA ALA A 72 -9.41 -18.48 -5.58
C ALA A 72 -9.43 -19.99 -5.82
N ALA A 73 -8.32 -20.67 -5.53
CA ALA A 73 -8.26 -22.13 -5.60
C ALA A 73 -9.32 -22.72 -4.66
N ARG A 74 -10.08 -23.71 -5.13
CA ARG A 74 -11.03 -24.44 -4.29
C ARG A 74 -10.28 -25.18 -3.20
N ALA A 75 -10.82 -25.17 -1.99
CA ALA A 75 -10.29 -26.00 -0.91
C ALA A 75 -10.58 -27.48 -1.22
N ASP A 76 -9.66 -28.38 -0.84
CA ASP A 76 -9.94 -29.83 -0.83
C ASP A 76 -10.82 -30.15 0.38
N VAL A 77 -12.13 -30.17 0.15
CA VAL A 77 -13.19 -30.37 1.15
C VAL A 77 -14.42 -30.91 0.43
N ASP A 78 -15.20 -31.77 1.10
CA ASP A 78 -16.40 -32.36 0.48
C ASP A 78 -17.55 -31.35 0.43
N GLU A 79 -17.77 -30.63 1.54
CA GLU A 79 -18.84 -29.64 1.60
C GLU A 79 -18.52 -28.54 2.62
N VAL A 80 -18.84 -27.29 2.26
CA VAL A 80 -18.89 -26.17 3.20
C VAL A 80 -20.23 -25.45 3.07
N ARG A 81 -21.02 -25.39 4.14
CA ARG A 81 -22.31 -24.69 4.20
C ARG A 81 -22.23 -23.44 5.07
N TYR A 82 -23.05 -22.46 4.74
CA TYR A 82 -23.24 -21.22 5.51
C TYR A 82 -21.98 -20.36 5.77
N VAL A 83 -20.84 -20.64 5.14
CA VAL A 83 -19.65 -19.77 5.21
C VAL A 83 -19.95 -18.39 4.57
N PRO A 84 -19.80 -17.28 5.30
CA PRO A 84 -19.98 -15.94 4.77
C PRO A 84 -18.80 -15.52 3.88
N ALA A 85 -18.91 -14.34 3.26
CA ALA A 85 -17.74 -13.68 2.67
C ALA A 85 -16.65 -13.51 3.74
N ALA A 86 -15.43 -13.93 3.44
CA ALA A 86 -14.34 -13.97 4.40
C ALA A 86 -13.19 -13.06 3.97
N LEU A 87 -12.58 -12.38 4.95
CA LEU A 87 -11.36 -11.58 4.79
C LEU A 87 -10.29 -12.13 5.74
N ALA A 88 -9.11 -12.42 5.22
CA ALA A 88 -7.96 -12.82 6.04
C ALA A 88 -7.10 -11.60 6.40
N LEU A 89 -6.77 -11.48 7.69
CA LEU A 89 -5.78 -10.52 8.18
C LEU A 89 -4.47 -11.28 8.41
N HIS A 90 -3.46 -11.01 7.59
CA HIS A 90 -2.15 -11.63 7.70
C HIS A 90 -1.29 -10.94 8.76
N GLN A 91 -0.42 -11.70 9.43
CA GLN A 91 0.43 -11.24 10.53
C GLN A 91 1.38 -10.09 10.14
N ARG A 92 1.76 -9.98 8.87
CA ARG A 92 2.56 -8.87 8.35
C ARG A 92 1.94 -8.37 7.05
N PRO A 93 1.48 -7.11 6.98
CA PRO A 93 1.17 -6.51 5.70
C PRO A 93 2.43 -6.50 4.82
N PRO A 94 2.29 -6.58 3.49
CA PRO A 94 3.41 -6.43 2.58
C PRO A 94 4.16 -5.12 2.87
N VAL A 95 5.49 -5.16 2.71
CA VAL A 95 6.32 -3.96 2.93
C VAL A 95 5.81 -2.87 1.99
N PRO A 96 5.37 -1.71 2.52
CA PRO A 96 4.89 -0.63 1.68
C PRO A 96 5.98 -0.18 0.71
N GLY A 97 5.56 0.26 -0.49
CA GLY A 97 6.48 0.88 -1.45
C GLY A 97 7.10 2.16 -0.87
N ILE A 98 8.18 2.66 -1.49
CA ILE A 98 8.97 3.80 -0.96
C ILE A 98 8.16 5.11 -0.80
N ARG A 99 7.03 5.25 -1.50
CA ARG A 99 6.07 6.37 -1.38
C ARG A 99 4.80 6.00 -0.61
N SER A 100 4.84 4.94 0.18
CA SER A 100 3.71 4.53 1.01
C SER A 100 4.07 4.70 2.48
N THR A 101 3.20 5.40 3.19
CA THR A 101 3.33 5.73 4.61
C THR A 101 2.09 5.24 5.34
N PHE A 102 2.12 5.32 6.68
CA PHE A 102 0.91 5.07 7.48
C PHE A 102 -0.28 5.92 7.00
N GLY A 103 -0.04 7.19 6.64
CA GLY A 103 -1.08 8.10 6.18
C GLY A 103 -1.71 7.67 4.85
N THR A 104 -0.94 7.12 3.91
CA THR A 104 -1.49 6.60 2.65
C THR A 104 -2.23 5.29 2.87
N MET A 105 -1.67 4.36 3.66
CA MET A 105 -2.26 3.04 3.89
C MET A 105 -3.58 3.08 4.65
N THR A 106 -3.75 4.07 5.52
CA THR A 106 -4.98 4.25 6.31
C THR A 106 -5.98 5.19 5.64
N GLU A 107 -5.68 5.69 4.43
CA GLU A 107 -6.47 6.72 3.74
C GLU A 107 -6.58 8.06 4.50
N ALA A 108 -5.85 8.20 5.62
CA ALA A 108 -5.83 9.42 6.41
C ALA A 108 -5.26 10.60 5.61
N LEU A 109 -4.25 10.35 4.76
CA LEU A 109 -3.70 11.37 3.87
C LEU A 109 -4.75 11.94 2.93
N ASN A 110 -5.68 11.11 2.43
CA ASN A 110 -6.74 11.56 1.52
C ASN A 110 -7.70 12.53 2.21
N SER A 111 -8.01 12.27 3.48
CA SER A 111 -8.80 13.19 4.30
C SER A 111 -8.03 14.48 4.59
N LEU A 112 -6.75 14.37 4.95
CA LEU A 112 -5.91 15.52 5.27
C LEU A 112 -5.69 16.43 4.06
N ARG A 113 -5.31 15.89 2.89
CA ARG A 113 -5.08 16.71 1.70
C ARG A 113 -6.34 17.44 1.23
N LEU A 114 -7.51 16.80 1.33
CA LEU A 114 -8.80 17.45 1.05
C LEU A 114 -9.12 18.55 2.05
N LEU A 115 -8.84 18.32 3.34
CA LEU A 115 -9.01 19.32 4.38
C LEU A 115 -8.10 20.53 4.12
N PHE A 116 -6.80 20.33 3.96
CA PHE A 116 -5.85 21.41 3.70
C PHE A 116 -6.14 22.13 2.38
N SER A 117 -6.63 21.44 1.35
CA SER A 117 -7.05 22.05 0.08
C SER A 117 -8.33 22.91 0.19
N ARG A 118 -9.14 22.77 1.24
CA ARG A 118 -10.42 23.48 1.35
C ARG A 118 -10.45 24.50 2.48
N VAL A 119 -9.83 24.15 3.59
CA VAL A 119 -9.82 24.97 4.82
C VAL A 119 -8.42 25.45 5.20
N GLY A 120 -7.40 25.14 4.38
CA GLY A 120 -6.06 25.69 4.53
C GLY A 120 -6.01 27.16 4.13
N SER A 121 -5.14 27.92 4.79
CA SER A 121 -4.76 29.25 4.31
C SER A 121 -3.64 29.14 3.30
N TYR A 122 -3.69 29.96 2.27
CA TYR A 122 -2.72 29.92 1.17
C TYR A 122 -1.74 31.07 1.24
N ARG A 123 -0.62 30.95 0.54
CA ARG A 123 0.31 32.06 0.36
C ARG A 123 0.18 32.54 -1.08
N CYS A 124 -0.14 33.82 -1.28
CA CYS A 124 -0.15 34.39 -2.63
C CYS A 124 1.29 34.46 -3.19
N PRO A 125 1.47 34.64 -4.51
CA PRO A 125 2.80 34.77 -5.13
C PRO A 125 3.69 35.87 -4.51
N ASN A 126 3.06 36.95 -4.02
CA ASN A 126 3.75 38.06 -3.34
C ASN A 126 4.03 37.81 -1.85
N GLY A 127 3.68 36.63 -1.34
CA GLY A 127 4.07 36.17 0.00
C GLY A 127 3.05 36.39 1.12
N HIS A 128 1.90 37.02 0.86
CA HIS A 128 0.85 37.26 1.87
C HIS A 128 0.05 35.99 2.17
N ARG A 129 -0.34 35.81 3.44
CA ARG A 129 -1.22 34.72 3.88
C ARG A 129 -2.68 35.10 3.60
N VAL A 130 -3.36 34.29 2.79
CA VAL A 130 -4.75 34.47 2.39
C VAL A 130 -5.60 33.43 3.10
N ALA A 131 -6.72 33.87 3.68
CA ALA A 131 -7.66 32.99 4.37
C ALA A 131 -8.19 31.88 3.44
N PRO A 132 -8.71 30.77 3.99
CA PRO A 132 -9.28 29.70 3.17
C PRO A 132 -10.42 30.21 2.28
N SER A 133 -10.56 29.60 1.11
CA SER A 133 -11.60 29.96 0.15
C SER A 133 -12.17 28.72 -0.54
N MET A 134 -13.50 28.68 -0.67
CA MET A 134 -14.18 27.64 -1.43
C MET A 134 -13.84 27.68 -2.93
N ASN A 135 -13.23 28.77 -3.42
CA ASN A 135 -12.81 28.87 -4.82
C ASN A 135 -11.83 27.76 -5.21
N VAL A 136 -11.02 27.23 -4.28
CA VAL A 136 -10.13 26.08 -4.56
C VAL A 136 -10.93 24.85 -4.98
N ALA A 137 -12.02 24.54 -4.26
CA ALA A 137 -12.88 23.41 -4.59
C ALA A 137 -13.71 23.64 -5.86
N LEU A 138 -13.89 24.90 -6.26
CA LEU A 138 -14.61 25.30 -7.48
C LEU A 138 -13.67 25.53 -8.66
N GLU A 139 -12.37 25.27 -8.51
CA GLU A 139 -11.33 25.54 -9.52
C GLU A 139 -11.36 26.98 -10.03
N LYS A 140 -11.55 27.93 -9.11
CA LYS A 140 -11.58 29.38 -9.38
C LYS A 140 -10.40 30.09 -8.72
N PRO A 141 -9.95 31.22 -9.28
CA PRO A 141 -8.91 32.01 -8.66
C PRO A 141 -9.36 32.61 -7.32
N ILE A 142 -8.41 32.77 -6.42
CA ILE A 142 -8.50 33.52 -5.17
C ILE A 142 -7.82 34.86 -5.41
N VAL A 143 -8.44 35.94 -4.94
CA VAL A 143 -7.83 37.27 -4.97
C VAL A 143 -7.23 37.57 -3.60
N CYS A 144 -5.95 37.94 -3.56
CA CYS A 144 -5.27 38.34 -2.34
C CYS A 144 -5.86 39.67 -1.83
N PRO A 145 -6.38 39.74 -0.59
CA PRO A 145 -6.98 40.97 -0.06
C PRO A 145 -5.97 42.07 0.24
N VAL A 146 -4.66 41.76 0.25
CA VAL A 146 -3.59 42.71 0.58
C VAL A 146 -3.02 43.37 -0.68
N CYS A 147 -2.69 42.59 -1.71
CA CYS A 147 -2.03 43.10 -2.92
C CYS A 147 -2.86 42.97 -4.20
N GLY A 148 -4.08 42.44 -4.14
CA GLY A 148 -4.96 42.27 -5.30
C GLY A 148 -4.55 41.16 -6.28
N GLU A 149 -3.47 40.42 -6.01
CA GLU A 149 -2.98 39.35 -6.86
C GLU A 149 -4.00 38.22 -7.00
N SER A 150 -4.21 37.72 -8.22
CA SER A 150 -5.15 36.64 -8.53
C SER A 150 -4.37 35.33 -8.75
N PHE A 151 -4.63 34.32 -7.94
CA PHE A 151 -3.89 33.06 -7.98
C PHE A 151 -4.79 31.85 -7.63
N TYR A 152 -4.35 30.65 -7.97
CA TYR A 152 -5.06 29.41 -7.60
C TYR A 152 -4.48 28.84 -6.30
N GLY A 153 -5.36 28.41 -5.39
CA GLY A 153 -4.95 27.62 -4.23
C GLY A 153 -4.64 26.18 -4.63
N LEU A 154 -3.79 25.51 -3.84
CA LEU A 154 -3.40 24.12 -4.09
C LEU A 154 -4.58 23.16 -3.91
N GLY A 155 -4.80 22.35 -4.94
CA GLY A 155 -5.70 21.21 -4.94
C GLY A 155 -5.23 20.08 -4.02
N ALA A 156 -6.09 19.08 -3.84
CA ALA A 156 -5.79 17.93 -3.00
C ALA A 156 -4.62 17.08 -3.53
N GLU A 157 -4.50 16.89 -4.84
CA GLU A 157 -3.41 16.13 -5.47
C GLU A 157 -2.07 16.87 -5.39
N GLU A 158 -2.08 18.20 -5.48
CA GLU A 158 -0.90 19.06 -5.30
C GLU A 158 -0.37 19.07 -3.85
N LEU A 159 -1.17 18.59 -2.90
CA LEU A 159 -0.77 18.38 -1.51
C LEU A 159 -0.35 16.93 -1.21
N ALA A 160 -0.35 16.05 -2.22
CA ALA A 160 0.00 14.64 -2.09
C ALA A 160 1.40 14.36 -2.64
N PHE A 161 2.33 13.98 -1.75
CA PHE A 161 3.72 13.67 -2.12
C PHE A 161 3.86 12.47 -3.07
N ASN A 162 2.83 11.62 -3.18
CA ASN A 162 2.77 10.46 -4.06
C ASN A 162 1.98 10.71 -5.35
N SER A 163 1.63 11.97 -5.64
CA SER A 163 0.94 12.42 -6.86
C SER A 163 1.57 13.74 -7.34
N ASP A 164 0.77 14.72 -7.75
CA ASP A 164 1.21 16.00 -8.34
C ASP A 164 1.99 16.87 -7.34
N GLY A 165 1.74 16.71 -6.04
CA GLY A 165 2.48 17.36 -4.96
C GLY A 165 3.86 16.75 -4.67
N ALA A 166 4.35 15.82 -5.50
CA ALA A 166 5.67 15.23 -5.32
C ALA A 166 6.77 16.28 -5.44
N CYS A 167 7.66 16.33 -4.44
CA CYS A 167 8.84 17.20 -4.50
C CYS A 167 9.67 16.89 -5.77
N PRO A 168 10.04 17.88 -6.59
CA PRO A 168 10.75 17.64 -7.85
C PRO A 168 12.17 17.11 -7.67
N VAL A 169 12.75 17.30 -6.47
CA VAL A 169 14.12 16.90 -6.15
C VAL A 169 14.19 15.42 -5.75
N CYS A 170 13.39 15.01 -4.76
CA CYS A 170 13.36 13.60 -4.31
C CYS A 170 12.26 12.76 -4.96
N GLY A 171 11.41 13.35 -5.80
CA GLY A 171 10.21 12.71 -6.32
C GLY A 171 9.28 12.27 -5.21
N GLY A 172 9.13 13.03 -4.13
CA GLY A 172 8.21 12.70 -3.02
C GLY A 172 8.60 11.50 -2.15
N THR A 173 9.83 11.00 -2.23
CA THR A 173 10.35 9.94 -1.32
C THR A 173 10.88 10.49 0.01
N GLY A 174 11.11 11.81 0.08
CA GLY A 174 11.77 12.47 1.22
C GLY A 174 13.26 12.13 1.37
N THR A 175 13.83 11.31 0.49
CA THR A 175 15.22 10.85 0.56
C THR A 175 15.87 10.86 -0.83
N MET A 176 17.14 11.23 -0.90
CA MET A 176 17.94 11.16 -2.13
C MET A 176 19.16 10.28 -1.90
N ARG A 177 19.52 9.52 -2.93
CA ARG A 177 20.83 8.87 -3.01
C ARG A 177 21.71 9.75 -3.87
N VAL A 178 22.67 10.41 -3.22
CA VAL A 178 23.69 11.21 -3.88
C VAL A 178 25.02 10.49 -3.78
N VAL A 179 25.93 10.78 -4.70
CA VAL A 179 27.29 10.26 -4.63
C VAL A 179 28.02 11.01 -3.52
N ASP A 180 28.71 10.27 -2.66
CA ASP A 180 29.59 10.86 -1.66
C ASP A 180 30.96 11.11 -2.31
N GLU A 181 31.28 12.38 -2.56
CA GLU A 181 32.54 12.77 -3.22
C GLU A 181 33.78 12.31 -2.45
N SER A 182 33.71 12.23 -1.13
CA SER A 182 34.81 11.72 -0.30
C SER A 182 35.11 10.24 -0.55
N THR A 183 34.11 9.48 -1.01
CA THR A 183 34.30 8.08 -1.42
C THR A 183 34.84 7.95 -2.85
N LEU A 184 34.70 8.98 -3.67
CA LEU A 184 35.26 9.00 -5.03
C LEU A 184 36.76 9.28 -5.01
N VAL A 185 37.19 10.26 -4.22
CA VAL A 185 38.60 10.66 -4.04
C VAL A 185 38.96 10.55 -2.55
N PRO A 186 39.23 9.34 -2.05
CA PRO A 186 39.52 9.11 -0.64
C PRO A 186 40.85 9.73 -0.20
N ASP A 187 41.75 10.01 -1.14
CA ASP A 187 43.05 10.61 -0.91
C ASP A 187 43.34 11.68 -1.98
N GLU A 188 43.07 12.93 -1.64
CA GLU A 188 43.28 14.10 -2.52
C GLU A 188 44.77 14.40 -2.76
N SER A 189 45.69 13.76 -2.02
CA SER A 189 47.13 13.96 -2.22
C SER A 189 47.69 13.16 -3.40
N LYS A 190 46.95 12.18 -3.91
CA LYS A 190 47.33 11.38 -5.07
C LYS A 190 47.01 12.11 -6.36
N THR A 191 47.88 11.92 -7.36
CA THR A 191 47.58 12.30 -8.74
C THR A 191 46.56 11.34 -9.37
N ILE A 192 45.98 11.74 -10.50
CA ILE A 192 45.07 10.89 -11.28
C ILE A 192 45.77 9.59 -11.70
N ASP A 193 47.04 9.66 -12.09
CA ASP A 193 47.83 8.50 -12.52
C ASP A 193 48.14 7.54 -11.37
N GLU A 194 48.23 8.06 -10.14
CA GLU A 194 48.38 7.27 -8.90
C GLU A 194 47.06 6.68 -8.38
N GLY A 195 45.96 6.86 -9.12
CA GLY A 195 44.67 6.27 -8.80
C GLY A 195 43.89 7.05 -7.74
N ALA A 196 43.99 8.39 -7.73
CA ALA A 196 43.20 9.24 -6.84
C ALA A 196 41.69 8.98 -6.93
N VAL A 197 41.17 8.69 -8.13
CA VAL A 197 39.74 8.42 -8.37
C VAL A 197 39.46 6.92 -8.22
N ALA A 198 38.92 6.52 -7.08
CA ALA A 198 38.76 5.10 -6.71
C ALA A 198 37.94 4.27 -7.72
N PRO A 199 36.81 4.74 -8.29
CA PRO A 199 36.07 3.98 -9.30
C PRO A 199 36.80 3.76 -10.63
N TRP A 200 37.87 4.50 -10.91
CA TRP A 200 38.66 4.31 -12.14
C TRP A 200 39.64 3.14 -12.03
N GLY A 201 39.86 2.60 -10.82
CA GLY A 201 40.66 1.39 -10.63
C GLY A 201 39.92 0.08 -10.96
N THR A 202 38.61 0.14 -11.23
CA THR A 202 37.82 -1.06 -11.56
C THR A 202 38.10 -1.56 -12.99
N LEU A 203 38.06 -2.89 -13.18
CA LEU A 203 38.43 -3.63 -14.39
C LEU A 203 37.88 -3.05 -15.71
N MET A 204 36.71 -2.42 -15.66
CA MET A 204 36.04 -1.85 -16.83
C MET A 204 36.71 -0.56 -17.36
N TRP A 205 37.34 0.23 -16.48
CA TRP A 205 38.05 1.46 -16.89
C TRP A 205 39.49 1.17 -17.31
N SER A 206 40.15 0.19 -16.70
CA SER A 206 41.48 -0.25 -17.15
C SER A 206 41.46 -0.74 -18.60
N LEU A 207 40.37 -1.40 -19.04
CA LEU A 207 40.19 -1.85 -20.42
C LEU A 207 39.92 -0.71 -21.44
N MET A 208 39.50 0.47 -20.97
CA MET A 208 39.24 1.64 -21.84
C MET A 208 40.48 2.51 -22.08
N LYS A 209 41.51 2.41 -21.24
CA LYS A 209 42.76 3.17 -21.40
C LYS A 209 43.67 2.60 -22.50
N ASP A 210 43.45 1.35 -22.91
CA ASP A 210 44.27 0.62 -23.88
C ASP A 210 43.74 0.71 -25.33
N VAL A 211 42.87 1.69 -25.64
CA VAL A 211 42.37 2.01 -27.00
C VAL A 211 42.84 3.39 -27.42
#